data_AF-A0A2D9N2F8-F1
#
_entry.id   AF-A0A2D9N2F8-F1
#
_cell.length_a   1.000
_cell.length_b   1.000
_cell.length_c   1.000
_cell.angle_alpha   90.00
_cell.angle_beta   90.00
_cell.angle_gamma   90.00
#
_symmetry.space_group_name_H-M   'P 1'
#
loop_
_entity.id
_entity.type
_entity.pdbx_description
1 polymer ?
#
loop_
_entity_poly.entity_id
_entity_poly.type
_entity_poly.pdbx_seq_one_letter_code
_entity_poly.pdbx_strand_id
1 'polypeptide(L)'
;MVFLELIISKDEINTEELRRKLEELEEAKRIKDEKEESLRAVANKDPNEVMMSWLQYQCHDEMQVIKDISNNLKINFTDAKQYISKMPEELMIEEKTIPDVVKELRYMRRTLKGKTREKMASTINHLIKAYSEHLDNSLDSIYWLRPFKKSVRMLTPDIKMMKKFHHIKDGETRQVIIDNLVKMWEANLQKSSLEYGEEYNTAIIKFKSSKKNIKSILKEISHQSIRKPRQEVLEDMLVKTICDNPGITSNTIHSLLPSSYHRSTTPQTISKMLKRVQAINVGGEYYILSDAIRKDLYSYVAGFIDSDGYITMDSKYAPRVGMIATGDRGKAFFKEMENQLKIGRLHLDQKVGENNRSQHRLNFYSQGDISKLLDKTIPHLRMKKEQGKLIQEAIMIKQNFSKEDWAKPRLEEIFKLIKWENWKDAANKVELQKYNIQEEDIIKYRENSRWAYMNAVDTISKEE
;
A
#
# COMPACT_ATOMS: atom_id res chain seq x y z
N MET A 1 -22.77 -89.43 -1.04
CA MET A 1 -23.32 -88.35 -1.90
C MET A 1 -23.59 -87.18 -0.98
N VAL A 2 -22.91 -86.04 -0.97
CA VAL A 2 -22.05 -85.36 -1.95
C VAL A 2 -20.87 -84.71 -1.19
N PHE A 3 -19.76 -84.56 -1.89
CA PHE A 3 -18.44 -84.13 -1.44
C PHE A 3 -18.38 -82.72 -0.84
N LEU A 4 -17.52 -82.58 0.18
CA LEU A 4 -16.46 -81.58 0.33
C LEU A 4 -16.29 -80.60 -0.85
N GLU A 5 -16.32 -79.29 -0.59
CA GLU A 5 -15.39 -78.35 -1.21
C GLU A 5 -15.15 -77.13 -0.31
N LEU A 6 -13.95 -77.08 0.25
CA LEU A 6 -13.35 -75.90 0.85
C LEU A 6 -13.18 -74.83 -0.25
N ILE A 7 -13.68 -73.63 -0.02
CA ILE A 7 -13.09 -72.43 -0.64
C ILE A 7 -12.17 -71.80 0.40
N ILE A 8 -10.91 -72.20 0.32
CA ILE A 8 -9.79 -71.44 0.86
C ILE A 8 -9.56 -70.27 -0.10
N SER A 9 -9.78 -69.03 0.35
CA SER A 9 -8.95 -67.91 -0.12
C SER A 9 -8.11 -67.44 1.06
N LYS A 10 -6.88 -67.96 1.09
CA LYS A 10 -5.78 -67.40 1.88
C LYS A 10 -5.61 -65.95 1.42
N ASP A 11 -6.08 -64.99 2.21
CA ASP A 11 -5.43 -63.67 2.20
C ASP A 11 -4.09 -63.88 2.89
N GLU A 12 -3.10 -64.26 2.09
CA GLU A 12 -1.71 -64.27 2.49
C GLU A 12 -1.39 -62.87 3.00
N ILE A 13 -1.23 -62.73 4.31
CA ILE A 13 -0.67 -61.53 4.92
C ILE A 13 0.65 -61.31 4.20
N ASN A 14 0.70 -60.27 3.36
CA ASN A 14 1.87 -59.98 2.56
C ASN A 14 2.97 -59.46 3.49
N THR A 15 3.72 -60.40 4.07
CA THR A 15 4.78 -60.17 5.05
C THR A 15 5.87 -59.27 4.51
N GLU A 16 6.03 -59.21 3.19
CA GLU A 16 7.02 -58.40 2.50
C GLU A 16 6.59 -56.93 2.41
N GLU A 17 5.30 -56.66 2.18
CA GLU A 17 4.75 -55.30 2.24
C GLU A 17 4.74 -54.74 3.66
N LEU A 18 4.47 -55.59 4.65
CA LEU A 18 4.58 -55.23 6.08
C LEU A 18 6.04 -54.96 6.50
N ARG A 19 7.00 -55.74 6.00
CA ARG A 19 8.43 -55.47 6.21
C ARG A 19 8.86 -54.15 5.57
N ARG A 20 8.41 -53.86 4.35
CA ARG A 20 8.71 -52.58 3.69
C ARG A 20 8.12 -51.39 4.44
N LYS A 21 6.89 -51.50 4.94
CA LYS A 21 6.26 -50.47 5.79
C LYS A 21 6.96 -50.31 7.14
N LEU A 22 7.50 -51.39 7.70
CA LEU A 22 8.30 -51.36 8.92
C LEU A 22 9.65 -50.66 8.68
N GLU A 23 10.34 -50.97 7.58
CA GLU A 23 11.57 -50.28 7.16
C GLU A 23 11.32 -48.80 6.87
N GLU A 24 10.25 -48.45 6.15
CA GLU A 24 9.85 -47.05 5.91
C GLU A 24 9.56 -46.30 7.23
N LEU A 25 8.95 -46.98 8.21
CA LEU A 25 8.70 -46.42 9.55
C LEU A 25 9.98 -46.28 10.37
N GLU A 26 10.89 -47.25 10.31
CA GLU A 26 12.19 -47.22 11.01
C GLU A 26 13.11 -46.16 10.41
N GLU A 27 13.14 -46.02 9.08
CA GLU A 27 13.84 -44.94 8.36
C GLU A 27 13.25 -43.57 8.74
N ALA A 28 11.92 -43.43 8.75
CA ALA A 28 11.24 -42.22 9.17
C ALA A 28 11.53 -41.87 10.64
N LYS A 29 11.61 -42.89 11.51
CA LYS A 29 11.94 -42.73 12.92
C LYS A 29 13.41 -42.37 13.12
N ARG A 30 14.34 -42.99 12.39
CA ARG A 30 15.76 -42.59 12.34
C ARG A 30 15.93 -41.16 11.84
N ILE A 31 15.25 -40.76 10.78
CA ILE A 31 15.28 -39.37 10.28
C ILE A 31 14.70 -38.40 11.31
N LYS A 32 13.67 -38.82 12.06
CA LYS A 32 13.08 -38.02 13.14
C LYS A 32 14.02 -37.92 14.35
N ASP A 33 14.66 -39.00 14.73
CA ASP A 33 15.61 -39.08 15.84
C ASP A 33 16.90 -38.31 15.51
N GLU A 34 17.43 -38.43 14.29
CA GLU A 34 18.56 -37.62 13.77
C GLU A 34 18.19 -36.11 13.71
N LYS A 35 16.92 -35.79 13.38
CA LYS A 35 16.41 -34.39 13.46
C LYS A 35 16.29 -33.91 14.91
N GLU A 36 15.78 -34.73 15.82
CA GLU A 36 15.70 -34.38 17.25
C GLU A 36 17.09 -34.25 17.88
N GLU A 37 18.03 -35.10 17.50
CA GLU A 37 19.40 -35.10 18.01
C GLU A 37 20.20 -33.91 17.46
N SER A 38 20.00 -33.54 16.18
CA SER A 38 20.54 -32.28 15.62
C SER A 38 19.88 -31.04 16.22
N LEU A 39 18.58 -31.05 16.52
CA LEU A 39 17.89 -29.99 17.27
C LEU A 39 18.43 -29.85 18.69
N ARG A 40 18.67 -30.96 19.40
CA ARG A 40 19.28 -30.97 20.75
C ARG A 40 20.74 -30.51 20.73
N ALA A 41 21.51 -30.87 19.70
CA ALA A 41 22.89 -30.42 19.52
C ALA A 41 22.99 -28.92 19.21
N VAL A 42 22.00 -28.34 18.53
CA VAL A 42 21.89 -26.88 18.31
C VAL A 42 21.42 -26.17 19.57
N ALA A 43 20.48 -26.75 20.33
CA ALA A 43 19.99 -26.18 21.59
C ALA A 43 21.06 -26.17 22.72
N ASN A 44 22.05 -27.07 22.64
CA ASN A 44 23.16 -27.17 23.60
C ASN A 44 24.42 -26.39 23.20
N LYS A 45 24.48 -25.77 22.01
CA LYS A 45 25.55 -24.82 21.69
C LYS A 45 25.30 -23.52 22.43
N ASP A 46 26.32 -22.98 23.10
CA ASP A 46 26.25 -21.68 23.76
C ASP A 46 25.70 -20.67 22.74
N PRO A 47 24.62 -19.93 23.03
CA PRO A 47 24.09 -18.92 22.14
C PRO A 47 25.18 -18.00 21.60
N ASN A 48 26.23 -17.73 22.39
CA ASN A 48 27.37 -16.92 21.98
C ASN A 48 28.26 -17.55 20.89
N GLU A 49 28.40 -18.88 20.83
CA GLU A 49 29.22 -19.57 19.82
C GLU A 49 28.55 -19.56 18.45
N VAL A 50 27.24 -19.82 18.42
CA VAL A 50 26.44 -19.66 17.20
C VAL A 50 26.45 -18.20 16.78
N MET A 51 26.37 -17.26 17.73
CA MET A 51 26.33 -15.81 17.47
C MET A 51 27.65 -15.21 16.96
N MET A 52 28.81 -15.74 17.39
CA MET A 52 30.14 -15.32 16.89
C MET A 52 30.43 -15.82 15.47
N SER A 53 29.77 -16.88 15.02
CA SER A 53 29.84 -17.32 13.61
C SER A 53 29.21 -16.31 12.62
N TRP A 54 28.50 -15.30 13.12
CA TRP A 54 27.73 -14.36 12.30
C TRP A 54 28.45 -13.05 11.97
N LEU A 55 29.74 -12.93 12.29
CA LEU A 55 30.60 -11.80 11.87
C LEU A 55 30.51 -11.53 10.35
N GLN A 56 30.33 -12.57 9.53
CA GLN A 56 30.21 -12.45 8.08
C GLN A 56 28.92 -11.75 7.60
N TYR A 57 27.89 -11.64 8.45
CA TYR A 57 26.55 -11.18 8.06
C TYR A 57 26.29 -9.68 8.31
N GLN A 58 27.30 -8.92 8.73
CA GLN A 58 27.14 -7.52 9.13
C GLN A 58 26.71 -6.60 7.98
N CYS A 59 27.21 -6.85 6.77
CA CYS A 59 26.90 -6.09 5.55
C CYS A 59 25.88 -6.79 4.65
N HIS A 60 25.25 -7.88 5.11
CA HIS A 60 24.25 -8.60 4.33
C HIS A 60 22.85 -8.04 4.57
N ASP A 61 21.98 -8.14 3.57
CA ASP A 61 20.56 -7.84 3.74
C ASP A 61 19.95 -8.78 4.78
N GLU A 62 19.08 -8.25 5.64
CA GLU A 62 18.44 -9.04 6.70
C GLU A 62 17.75 -10.29 6.17
N MET A 63 17.13 -10.24 4.99
CA MET A 63 16.47 -11.40 4.42
C MET A 63 17.44 -12.51 3.98
N GLN A 64 18.64 -12.15 3.56
CA GLN A 64 19.68 -13.12 3.24
C GLN A 64 20.18 -13.78 4.53
N VAL A 65 20.35 -12.99 5.59
CA VAL A 65 20.67 -13.51 6.92
C VAL A 65 19.58 -14.46 7.44
N ILE A 66 18.29 -14.11 7.29
CA ILE A 66 17.18 -15.00 7.66
C ILE A 66 17.20 -16.30 6.83
N LYS A 67 17.44 -16.20 5.51
CA LYS A 67 17.56 -17.38 4.63
C LYS A 67 18.68 -18.31 5.10
N ASP A 68 19.84 -17.74 5.41
CA ASP A 68 20.99 -18.52 5.85
C ASP A 68 20.76 -19.12 7.23
N ILE A 69 20.12 -18.40 8.17
CA ILE A 69 19.70 -18.94 9.47
C ILE A 69 18.71 -20.10 9.27
N SER A 70 17.70 -19.92 8.43
CA SER A 70 16.71 -20.94 8.11
C SER A 70 17.35 -22.19 7.51
N ASN A 71 18.31 -22.02 6.59
CA ASN A 71 19.03 -23.12 5.96
C ASN A 71 20.00 -23.83 6.92
N ASN A 72 20.78 -23.07 7.69
CA ASN A 72 21.79 -23.61 8.61
C ASN A 72 21.16 -24.33 9.80
N LEU A 73 20.05 -23.81 10.33
CA LEU A 73 19.35 -24.40 11.48
C LEU A 73 18.17 -25.31 11.07
N LYS A 74 17.88 -25.42 9.77
CA LYS A 74 16.72 -26.17 9.21
C LYS A 74 15.38 -25.79 9.87
N ILE A 75 15.21 -24.52 10.23
CA ILE A 75 13.98 -23.97 10.83
C ILE A 75 13.20 -23.16 9.80
N ASN A 76 11.90 -22.94 10.04
CA ASN A 76 11.09 -22.11 9.16
C ASN A 76 11.52 -20.62 9.22
N PHE A 77 11.12 -19.84 8.21
CA PHE A 77 11.47 -18.41 8.11
C PHE A 77 10.98 -17.56 9.28
N THR A 78 9.82 -17.91 9.84
CA THR A 78 9.20 -17.15 10.94
C THR A 78 10.01 -17.32 12.22
N ASP A 79 10.47 -18.53 12.50
CA ASP A 79 11.28 -18.89 13.65
C ASP A 79 12.70 -18.35 13.47
N ALA A 80 13.28 -18.46 12.26
CA ALA A 80 14.55 -17.83 11.91
C ALA A 80 14.53 -16.31 12.14
N LYS A 81 13.39 -15.65 11.89
CA LYS A 81 13.20 -14.22 12.16
C LYS A 81 13.18 -13.91 13.66
N GLN A 82 12.73 -14.82 14.52
CA GLN A 82 12.74 -14.62 15.97
C GLN A 82 14.17 -14.64 16.54
N TYR A 83 15.09 -15.36 15.90
CA TYR A 83 16.52 -15.33 16.24
C TYR A 83 17.18 -13.98 15.94
N ILE A 84 16.63 -13.20 14.99
CA ILE A 84 17.00 -11.80 14.80
C ILE A 84 16.27 -10.98 15.85
N SER A 85 16.96 -10.76 16.97
CA SER A 85 16.45 -10.16 18.20
C SER A 85 15.44 -9.01 17.98
N LYS A 86 14.30 -9.09 18.68
CA LYS A 86 13.34 -7.99 18.78
C LYS A 86 13.95 -6.87 19.63
N MET A 87 13.77 -5.63 19.19
CA MET A 87 14.26 -4.48 19.95
C MET A 87 13.49 -4.38 21.30
N PRO A 88 14.17 -4.16 22.44
CA PRO A 88 13.53 -3.97 23.73
C PRO A 88 12.54 -2.79 23.69
N GLU A 89 11.43 -2.92 24.43
CA GLU A 89 10.46 -1.83 24.57
C GLU A 89 11.07 -0.62 25.28
N GLU A 90 10.61 0.57 24.91
CA GLU A 90 11.06 1.82 25.53
C GLU A 90 10.47 1.92 26.93
N LEU A 91 11.34 2.00 27.94
CA LEU A 91 10.92 2.14 29.34
C LEU A 91 10.42 3.57 29.57
N MET A 92 9.13 3.69 29.89
CA MET A 92 8.45 4.95 30.21
C MET A 92 8.03 4.93 31.68
N ILE A 93 8.23 6.03 32.40
CA ILE A 93 7.74 6.23 33.78
C ILE A 93 6.78 7.41 33.72
N GLU A 94 5.50 7.18 34.03
CA GLU A 94 4.46 8.23 34.00
C GLU A 94 4.43 9.00 32.67
N GLU A 95 4.49 8.29 31.55
CA GLU A 95 4.54 8.85 30.18
C GLU A 95 5.77 9.72 29.86
N LYS A 96 6.74 9.80 30.78
CA LYS A 96 8.02 10.48 30.58
C LYS A 96 9.14 9.49 30.29
N THR A 97 10.10 9.93 29.48
CA THR A 97 11.31 9.13 29.22
C THR A 97 12.22 9.14 30.45
N ILE A 98 12.99 8.07 30.66
CA ILE A 98 13.95 8.00 31.79
C ILE A 98 14.90 9.22 31.82
N PRO A 99 15.45 9.73 30.69
CA PRO A 99 16.22 10.97 30.69
C PRO A 99 15.47 12.20 31.23
N ASP A 100 14.18 12.34 30.93
CA ASP A 100 13.35 13.46 31.41
C ASP A 100 13.12 13.35 32.92
N VAL A 101 12.82 12.13 33.40
CA VAL A 101 12.69 11.84 34.84
C VAL A 101 14.00 12.14 35.57
N VAL A 102 15.15 11.76 35.02
CA VAL A 102 16.47 12.09 35.58
C VAL A 102 16.69 13.61 35.64
N LYS A 103 16.22 14.37 34.65
CA LYS A 103 16.31 15.84 34.63
C LYS A 103 15.46 16.47 35.75
N GLU A 104 14.24 15.98 35.95
CA GLU A 104 13.34 16.42 37.02
C GLU A 104 13.90 16.07 38.40
N LEU A 105 14.37 14.84 38.60
CA LEU A 105 15.02 14.41 39.84
C LEU A 105 16.27 15.25 40.14
N ARG A 106 17.06 15.63 39.12
CA ARG A 106 18.21 16.54 39.28
C ARG A 106 17.78 17.95 39.71
N TYR A 107 16.65 18.44 39.24
CA TYR A 107 16.10 19.73 39.65
C TYR A 107 15.62 19.66 41.11
N MET A 108 14.84 18.65 41.47
CA MET A 108 14.39 18.43 42.86
C MET A 108 15.57 18.21 43.81
N ARG A 109 16.63 17.52 43.39
CA ARG A 109 17.85 17.36 44.20
C ARG A 109 18.48 18.70 44.61
N ARG A 110 18.34 19.77 43.79
CA ARG A 110 18.94 21.09 44.09
C ARG A 110 18.27 21.79 45.27
N THR A 111 17.01 21.47 45.56
CA THR A 111 16.25 22.06 46.68
C THR A 111 16.48 21.33 48.00
N LEU A 112 17.00 20.10 47.95
CA LEU A 112 17.26 19.25 49.12
C LEU A 112 18.64 19.52 49.75
N LYS A 113 18.78 19.29 51.07
CA LYS A 113 20.04 19.42 51.83
C LYS A 113 20.26 18.19 52.72
N GLY A 114 21.53 17.91 53.07
CA GLY A 114 21.90 16.82 53.98
C GLY A 114 21.63 15.41 53.41
N LYS A 115 21.32 14.45 54.29
CA LYS A 115 21.18 13.01 53.95
C LYS A 115 20.13 12.71 52.87
N THR A 116 19.07 13.51 52.76
CA THR A 116 18.03 13.33 51.73
C THR A 116 18.53 13.66 50.32
N ARG A 117 19.43 14.65 50.20
CA ARG A 117 20.09 14.99 48.94
C ARG A 117 21.01 13.86 48.45
N GLU A 118 21.73 13.22 49.37
CA GLU A 118 22.62 12.09 49.06
C GLU A 118 21.84 10.86 48.61
N LYS A 119 20.73 10.53 49.30
CA LYS A 119 19.81 9.47 48.87
C LYS A 119 19.26 9.74 47.47
N MET A 120 18.80 10.97 47.21
CA MET A 120 18.30 11.37 45.88
C MET A 120 19.41 11.27 44.80
N ALA A 121 20.66 11.61 45.13
CA ALA A 121 21.78 11.44 44.21
C ALA A 121 22.06 9.97 43.89
N SER A 122 21.99 9.08 44.89
CA SER A 122 22.13 7.63 44.71
C SER A 122 21.01 7.09 43.81
N THR A 123 19.75 7.46 44.04
CA THR A 123 18.60 7.06 43.20
C THR A 123 18.76 7.51 41.75
N ILE A 124 19.21 8.76 41.52
CA ILE A 124 19.50 9.27 40.17
C ILE A 124 20.58 8.41 39.50
N ASN A 125 21.63 8.02 40.23
CA ASN A 125 22.70 7.18 39.68
C ASN A 125 22.21 5.77 39.34
N HIS A 126 21.34 5.17 40.16
CA HIS A 126 20.73 3.88 39.85
C HIS A 126 19.87 3.94 38.58
N LEU A 127 19.07 4.99 38.41
CA LEU A 127 18.28 5.20 37.19
C LEU A 127 19.15 5.39 35.94
N ILE A 128 20.24 6.14 36.06
CA ILE A 128 21.21 6.31 34.95
C ILE A 128 21.87 4.97 34.60
N LYS A 129 22.23 4.15 35.59
CA LYS A 129 22.82 2.84 35.38
C LYS A 129 21.82 1.89 34.68
N ALA A 130 20.59 1.82 35.18
CA ALA A 130 19.53 1.02 34.58
C ALA A 130 19.23 1.44 33.13
N TYR A 131 19.22 2.74 32.84
CA TYR A 131 19.07 3.24 31.47
C TYR A 131 20.27 2.89 30.57
N SER A 132 21.49 2.95 31.10
CA SER A 132 22.68 2.51 30.36
C SER A 132 22.63 1.02 30.03
N GLU A 133 22.17 0.18 30.97
CA GLU A 133 21.97 -1.26 30.75
C GLU A 133 20.89 -1.51 29.68
N HIS A 134 19.79 -0.74 29.70
CA HIS A 134 18.75 -0.82 28.67
C HIS A 134 19.28 -0.43 27.27
N LEU A 135 20.09 0.61 27.17
CA LEU A 135 20.75 1.01 25.92
C LEU A 135 21.71 -0.08 25.43
N ASP A 136 22.44 -0.72 26.33
CA ASP A 136 23.34 -1.82 25.98
C ASP A 136 22.57 -3.04 25.47
N ASN A 137 21.48 -3.43 26.14
CA ASN A 137 20.59 -4.51 25.68
C ASN A 137 19.97 -4.17 24.31
N SER A 138 19.59 -2.90 24.12
CA SER A 138 19.06 -2.42 22.84
C SER A 138 20.10 -2.49 21.72
N LEU A 139 21.36 -2.18 22.01
CA LEU A 139 22.45 -2.30 21.04
C LEU A 139 22.76 -3.78 20.74
N ASP A 140 22.75 -4.64 21.76
CA ASP A 140 22.99 -6.08 21.61
C ASP A 140 21.89 -6.76 20.77
N SER A 141 20.66 -6.21 20.77
CA SER A 141 19.57 -6.65 19.87
C SER A 141 19.84 -6.36 18.38
N ILE A 142 20.76 -5.45 18.06
CA ILE A 142 21.14 -5.12 16.68
C ILE A 142 22.35 -5.95 16.29
N TYR A 143 22.09 -7.15 15.79
CA TYR A 143 23.11 -8.18 15.53
C TYR A 143 24.31 -7.67 14.71
N TRP A 144 24.09 -6.83 13.70
CA TRP A 144 25.15 -6.34 12.81
C TRP A 144 26.02 -5.23 13.41
N LEU A 145 25.55 -4.55 14.47
CA LEU A 145 26.31 -3.52 15.20
C LEU A 145 27.01 -4.03 16.46
N ARG A 146 26.65 -5.22 16.94
CA ARG A 146 27.17 -5.79 18.18
C ARG A 146 28.71 -5.84 18.25
N PRO A 147 29.44 -6.23 17.17
CA PRO A 147 30.92 -6.20 17.18
C PRO A 147 31.49 -4.78 17.29
N PHE A 148 30.73 -3.77 16.85
CA PHE A 148 31.12 -2.36 16.86
C PHE A 148 30.60 -1.58 18.07
N LYS A 149 30.15 -2.26 19.13
CA LYS A 149 29.58 -1.65 20.35
C LYS A 149 30.43 -0.51 20.92
N LYS A 150 31.76 -0.69 20.95
CA LYS A 150 32.71 0.34 21.41
C LYS A 150 32.66 1.59 20.52
N SER A 151 32.67 1.42 19.21
CA SER A 151 32.60 2.52 18.23
C SER A 151 31.25 3.22 18.28
N VAL A 152 30.15 2.47 18.41
CA VAL A 152 28.79 3.03 18.52
C VAL A 152 28.63 3.85 19.80
N ARG A 153 29.22 3.46 20.93
CA ARG A 153 29.19 4.26 22.17
C ARG A 153 29.80 5.66 22.00
N MET A 154 30.77 5.84 21.09
CA MET A 154 31.35 7.16 20.78
C MET A 154 30.37 8.11 20.08
N LEU A 155 29.26 7.59 19.54
CA LEU A 155 28.18 8.39 18.97
C LEU A 155 27.27 9.01 20.04
N THR A 156 27.42 8.61 21.32
CA THR A 156 26.50 8.91 22.43
C THR A 156 25.07 8.54 22.05
N PRO A 157 24.77 7.24 21.91
CA PRO A 157 23.50 6.79 21.35
C PRO A 157 22.33 7.08 22.30
N ASP A 158 21.19 7.43 21.71
CA ASP A 158 19.89 7.48 22.36
C ASP A 158 19.00 6.35 21.84
N ILE A 159 17.87 6.11 22.51
CA ILE A 159 16.95 5.04 22.12
C ILE A 159 16.36 5.27 20.72
N LYS A 160 16.20 6.55 20.31
CA LYS A 160 15.72 6.93 18.98
C LYS A 160 16.73 6.54 17.89
N MET A 161 18.02 6.75 18.12
CA MET A 161 19.10 6.33 17.24
C MET A 161 19.18 4.81 17.15
N MET A 162 18.98 4.08 18.26
CA MET A 162 18.92 2.62 18.25
C MET A 162 17.73 2.11 17.41
N LYS A 163 16.56 2.73 17.52
CA LYS A 163 15.38 2.40 16.68
C LYS A 163 15.68 2.61 15.19
N LYS A 164 16.39 3.69 14.86
CA LYS A 164 16.82 3.97 13.49
C LYS A 164 17.82 2.94 12.97
N PHE A 165 18.83 2.56 13.76
CA PHE A 165 19.76 1.50 13.37
C PHE A 165 19.07 0.14 13.20
N HIS A 166 18.12 -0.20 14.07
CA HIS A 166 17.34 -1.43 13.95
C HIS A 166 16.47 -1.45 12.67
N HIS A 167 15.97 -0.30 12.23
CA HIS A 167 15.16 -0.16 11.02
C HIS A 167 15.94 -0.42 9.73
N ILE A 168 17.27 -0.26 9.75
CA ILE A 168 18.12 -0.49 8.58
C ILE A 168 18.22 -1.98 8.29
N LYS A 169 17.64 -2.40 7.15
CA LYS A 169 17.55 -3.81 6.73
C LYS A 169 18.42 -4.14 5.52
N ASP A 170 18.91 -3.12 4.82
CA ASP A 170 19.72 -3.26 3.61
C ASP A 170 21.22 -3.30 3.93
N GLY A 171 21.95 -4.11 3.16
CA GLY A 171 23.38 -4.35 3.33
C GLY A 171 24.25 -3.16 2.93
N GLU A 172 23.84 -2.42 1.89
CA GLU A 172 24.59 -1.28 1.35
C GLU A 172 24.73 -0.16 2.39
N THR A 173 23.63 0.28 3.02
CA THR A 173 23.72 1.33 4.04
C THR A 173 24.39 0.82 5.33
N ARG A 174 24.22 -0.46 5.68
CA ARG A 174 24.95 -1.10 6.80
C ARG A 174 26.45 -1.00 6.58
N GLN A 175 26.93 -1.33 5.38
CA GLN A 175 28.34 -1.24 5.03
C GLN A 175 28.85 0.20 5.16
N VAL A 176 28.15 1.18 4.61
CA VAL A 176 28.53 2.60 4.73
C VAL A 176 28.60 3.02 6.20
N ILE A 177 27.67 2.59 7.04
CA ILE A 177 27.67 2.91 8.47
C ILE A 177 28.86 2.24 9.17
N ILE A 178 29.12 0.95 8.91
CA ILE A 178 30.24 0.21 9.49
C ILE A 178 31.57 0.87 9.10
N ASP A 179 31.76 1.22 7.83
CA ASP A 179 32.98 1.89 7.36
C ASP A 179 33.23 3.21 8.10
N ASN A 180 32.17 4.01 8.30
CA ASN A 180 32.28 5.25 9.06
C ASN A 180 32.52 4.99 10.56
N LEU A 181 31.96 3.93 11.14
CA LEU A 181 32.21 3.54 12.54
C LEU A 181 33.66 3.11 12.75
N VAL A 182 34.22 2.34 11.81
CA VAL A 182 35.63 1.91 11.81
C VAL A 182 36.54 3.12 11.67
N LYS A 183 36.31 3.98 10.66
CA LYS A 183 37.09 5.23 10.47
C LYS A 183 37.06 6.13 11.69
N MET A 184 35.92 6.23 12.37
CA MET A 184 35.78 7.00 13.60
C MET A 184 36.58 6.38 14.76
N TRP A 185 36.54 5.05 14.89
CA TRP A 185 37.26 4.34 15.94
C TRP A 185 38.78 4.43 15.76
N GLU A 186 39.28 4.18 14.55
CA GLU A 186 40.69 4.34 14.18
C GLU A 186 41.19 5.76 14.45
N ALA A 187 40.43 6.78 14.02
CA ALA A 187 40.79 8.16 14.26
C ALA A 187 40.85 8.50 15.76
N ASN A 188 39.99 7.89 16.58
CA ASN A 188 40.04 8.08 18.03
C ASN A 188 41.25 7.39 18.68
N LEU A 189 41.65 6.21 18.18
CA LEU A 189 42.87 5.54 18.63
C LEU A 189 44.12 6.35 18.27
N GLN A 190 44.23 6.79 17.01
CA GLN A 190 45.33 7.64 16.54
C GLN A 190 45.41 8.94 17.33
N LYS A 191 44.27 9.59 17.59
CA LYS A 191 44.20 10.79 18.42
C LYS A 191 44.78 10.54 19.83
N SER A 192 44.52 9.38 20.43
CA SER A 192 44.99 9.09 21.79
C SER A 192 46.50 8.84 21.90
N SER A 193 47.16 8.52 20.79
CA SER A 193 48.61 8.28 20.72
C SER A 193 49.42 9.48 20.24
N LEU A 194 48.77 10.57 19.80
CA LEU A 194 49.44 11.74 19.21
C LEU A 194 49.45 12.92 20.17
N GLU A 195 50.55 13.67 20.14
CA GLU A 195 50.65 14.98 20.79
C GLU A 195 49.89 16.05 19.98
N TYR A 196 49.58 17.19 20.61
CA TYR A 196 48.85 18.27 19.97
C TYR A 196 49.65 18.84 18.77
N GLY A 197 49.12 18.67 17.56
CA GLY A 197 49.74 19.09 16.30
C GLY A 197 48.83 18.91 15.09
N GLU A 198 49.40 19.04 13.88
CA GLU A 198 48.65 18.91 12.61
C GLU A 198 48.07 17.51 12.39
N GLU A 199 48.80 16.47 12.75
CA GLU A 199 48.34 15.08 12.65
C GLU A 199 47.19 14.79 13.62
N TYR A 200 47.26 15.31 14.85
CA TYR A 200 46.17 15.26 15.83
C TYR A 200 44.92 15.99 15.32
N ASN A 201 45.07 17.16 14.71
CA ASN A 201 43.96 17.90 14.11
C ASN A 201 43.33 17.13 12.95
N THR A 202 44.14 16.49 12.11
CA THR A 202 43.67 15.65 11.01
C THR A 202 42.83 14.47 11.52
N ALA A 203 43.29 13.79 12.57
CA ALA A 203 42.55 12.72 13.23
C ALA A 203 41.21 13.22 13.82
N ILE A 204 41.18 14.41 14.43
CA ILE A 204 39.93 15.02 14.91
C ILE A 204 38.95 15.32 13.78
N ILE A 205 39.44 15.84 12.65
CA ILE A 205 38.59 16.17 11.50
C ILE A 205 37.98 14.87 10.94
N LYS A 206 38.78 13.81 10.77
CA LYS A 206 38.32 12.48 10.31
C LYS A 206 37.29 11.86 11.27
N PHE A 207 37.47 12.05 12.58
CA PHE A 207 36.50 11.62 13.59
C PHE A 207 35.16 12.39 13.45
N LYS A 208 35.21 13.73 13.39
CA LYS A 208 34.02 14.59 13.33
C LYS A 208 33.24 14.40 12.03
N SER A 209 33.94 14.56 10.91
CA SER A 209 33.97 13.62 9.80
C SER A 209 32.88 12.54 9.72
N SER A 210 33.35 11.35 10.04
CA SER A 210 32.63 10.09 10.04
C SER A 210 31.41 10.12 10.97
N LYS A 211 31.52 10.79 12.13
CA LYS A 211 30.38 10.99 13.05
C LYS A 211 29.24 11.81 12.43
N LYS A 212 29.56 12.83 11.61
CA LYS A 212 28.56 13.65 10.92
C LYS A 212 27.85 12.84 9.83
N ASN A 213 28.60 12.05 9.06
CA ASN A 213 28.06 11.20 7.98
C ASN A 213 27.08 10.15 8.51
N ILE A 214 27.42 9.48 9.62
CA ILE A 214 26.49 8.53 10.26
C ILE A 214 25.20 9.25 10.69
N LYS A 215 25.34 10.44 11.30
CA LYS A 215 24.18 11.23 11.74
C LYS A 215 23.33 11.76 10.59
N SER A 216 23.88 12.05 9.41
CA SER A 216 23.09 12.48 8.25
C SER A 216 22.25 11.33 7.70
N ILE A 217 22.85 10.15 7.52
CA ILE A 217 22.14 8.93 7.10
C ILE A 217 20.96 8.63 8.03
N LEU A 218 21.21 8.70 9.35
CA LEU A 218 20.14 8.48 10.33
C LEU A 218 19.06 9.58 10.32
N LYS A 219 19.38 10.82 9.90
CA LYS A 219 18.38 11.90 9.82
C LYS A 219 17.41 11.70 8.66
N GLU A 220 17.86 11.12 7.55
CA GLU A 220 17.02 10.81 6.39
C GLU A 220 15.94 9.76 6.73
N ILE A 221 16.22 8.88 7.70
CA ILE A 221 15.22 7.95 8.23
C ILE A 221 14.19 8.72 9.07
N SER A 222 13.03 8.97 8.47
CA SER A 222 11.88 9.60 9.13
C SER A 222 11.36 8.77 10.31
N HIS A 223 10.91 9.43 11.38
CA HIS A 223 10.28 8.74 12.49
C HIS A 223 8.97 8.03 12.10
N GLN A 224 8.31 8.48 11.02
CA GLN A 224 7.09 7.86 10.51
C GLN A 224 7.37 6.53 9.78
N SER A 225 8.51 6.41 9.08
CA SER A 225 8.86 5.16 8.39
C SER A 225 9.19 4.03 9.38
N ILE A 226 9.68 4.37 10.57
CA ILE A 226 9.94 3.41 11.66
C ILE A 226 8.64 2.77 12.17
N ARG A 227 7.50 3.47 12.07
CA ARG A 227 6.19 3.00 12.55
C ARG A 227 5.45 2.14 11.52
N LYS A 228 5.73 2.31 10.22
CA LYS A 228 5.06 1.56 9.16
C LYS A 228 5.75 0.21 8.92
N PRO A 229 5.01 -0.91 8.83
CA PRO A 229 5.57 -2.19 8.45
C PRO A 229 6.14 -2.10 7.02
N ARG A 230 7.26 -2.78 6.76
CA ARG A 230 7.94 -2.81 5.45
C ARG A 230 7.00 -3.14 4.28
N GLN A 231 5.96 -3.93 4.52
CA GLN A 231 4.97 -4.29 3.52
C GLN A 231 4.08 -3.09 3.11
N GLU A 232 3.64 -2.27 4.06
CA GLU A 232 2.81 -1.08 3.78
C GLU A 232 3.61 -0.04 2.99
N VAL A 233 4.89 0.16 3.35
CA VAL A 233 5.79 1.05 2.60
C VAL A 233 5.96 0.57 1.14
N LEU A 234 6.04 -0.75 0.93
CA LEU A 234 6.11 -1.33 -0.40
C LEU A 234 4.80 -1.14 -1.17
N GLU A 235 3.64 -1.30 -0.53
CA GLU A 235 2.33 -1.07 -1.15
C GLU A 235 2.16 0.41 -1.57
N ASP A 236 2.52 1.36 -0.71
CA ASP A 236 2.52 2.80 -1.01
C ASP A 236 3.43 3.11 -2.22
N MET A 237 4.63 2.50 -2.28
CA MET A 237 5.53 2.65 -3.42
C MET A 237 4.96 2.06 -4.71
N LEU A 238 4.37 0.86 -4.65
CA LEU A 238 3.78 0.21 -5.83
C LEU A 238 2.65 1.06 -6.43
N VAL A 239 1.77 1.60 -5.59
CA VAL A 239 0.69 2.50 -6.01
C VAL A 239 1.27 3.72 -6.73
N LYS A 240 2.29 4.36 -6.14
CA LYS A 240 2.95 5.52 -6.73
C LYS A 240 3.61 5.20 -8.07
N THR A 241 4.37 4.11 -8.15
CA THR A 241 5.06 3.70 -9.39
C THR A 241 4.08 3.47 -10.55
N ILE A 242 2.93 2.86 -10.28
CA ILE A 242 1.89 2.62 -11.30
C ILE A 242 1.16 3.91 -11.68
N CYS A 243 0.90 4.80 -10.72
CA CYS A 243 0.27 6.09 -11.01
C CYS A 243 1.16 6.96 -11.91
N ASP A 244 2.46 6.96 -11.64
CA ASP A 244 3.45 7.74 -12.41
C ASP A 244 3.71 7.10 -13.78
N ASN A 245 3.64 5.77 -13.89
CA ASN A 245 3.88 5.01 -15.11
C ASN A 245 2.74 4.01 -15.37
N PRO A 246 1.58 4.46 -15.88
CA PRO A 246 0.45 3.57 -16.14
C PRO A 246 0.76 2.62 -17.31
N GLY A 247 0.33 1.36 -17.21
CA GLY A 247 0.55 0.36 -18.26
C GLY A 247 1.84 -0.44 -18.12
N ILE A 248 2.44 -0.48 -16.93
CA ILE A 248 3.66 -1.25 -16.67
C ILE A 248 3.35 -2.69 -16.24
N THR A 249 4.24 -3.62 -16.57
CA THR A 249 4.14 -5.02 -16.18
C THR A 249 4.74 -5.27 -14.79
N SER A 250 4.41 -6.41 -14.16
CA SER A 250 5.04 -6.78 -12.87
C SER A 250 6.56 -6.91 -12.94
N ASN A 251 7.12 -7.26 -14.10
CA ASN A 251 8.57 -7.31 -14.30
C ASN A 251 9.19 -5.92 -14.30
N THR A 252 8.56 -4.99 -15.03
CA THR A 252 9.00 -3.59 -15.09
C THR A 252 8.90 -2.92 -13.71
N ILE A 253 7.79 -3.16 -13.00
CA ILE A 253 7.63 -2.71 -11.61
C ILE A 253 8.75 -3.26 -10.74
N HIS A 254 9.05 -4.56 -10.83
CA HIS A 254 10.13 -5.17 -10.07
C HIS A 254 11.47 -4.47 -10.33
N SER A 255 11.79 -4.15 -11.58
CA SER A 255 13.05 -3.47 -11.93
C SER A 255 13.14 -2.02 -11.47
N LEU A 256 12.01 -1.34 -11.26
CA LEU A 256 11.94 0.04 -10.79
C LEU A 256 11.99 0.16 -9.27
N LEU A 257 11.85 -0.96 -8.55
CA LEU A 257 11.96 -0.96 -7.09
C LEU A 257 13.42 -0.75 -6.65
N PRO A 258 13.65 -0.24 -5.43
CA PRO A 258 15.00 -0.20 -4.86
C PRO A 258 15.60 -1.61 -4.73
N SER A 259 16.91 -1.72 -4.92
CA SER A 259 17.68 -2.99 -4.84
C SER A 259 17.40 -3.77 -3.55
N SER A 260 17.18 -3.07 -2.45
CA SER A 260 16.83 -3.63 -1.14
C SER A 260 15.56 -4.49 -1.15
N TYR A 261 14.63 -4.27 -2.09
CA TYR A 261 13.40 -5.04 -2.22
C TYR A 261 13.52 -6.22 -3.19
N HIS A 262 14.45 -6.18 -4.16
CA HIS A 262 14.60 -7.22 -5.19
C HIS A 262 14.84 -8.62 -4.62
N ARG A 263 15.43 -8.73 -3.43
CA ARG A 263 15.68 -10.03 -2.78
C ARG A 263 14.45 -10.60 -2.05
N SER A 264 13.49 -9.73 -1.75
CA SER A 264 12.25 -10.01 -1.01
C SER A 264 11.01 -10.09 -1.87
N THR A 265 11.09 -9.55 -3.08
CA THR A 265 9.99 -9.52 -4.03
C THR A 265 10.36 -10.35 -5.25
N THR A 266 9.33 -10.85 -5.91
CA THR A 266 9.44 -11.41 -7.26
C THR A 266 8.30 -10.82 -8.09
N PRO A 267 8.36 -10.87 -9.43
CA PRO A 267 7.25 -10.43 -10.26
C PRO A 267 5.91 -11.09 -9.89
N GLN A 268 5.93 -12.38 -9.48
CA GLN A 268 4.74 -13.09 -9.01
C GLN A 268 4.24 -12.54 -7.66
N THR A 269 5.16 -12.22 -6.76
CA THR A 269 4.82 -11.64 -5.44
C THR A 269 4.23 -10.23 -5.62
N ILE A 270 4.81 -9.43 -6.52
CA ILE A 270 4.29 -8.11 -6.90
C ILE A 270 2.89 -8.26 -7.48
N SER A 271 2.66 -9.16 -8.43
CA SER A 271 1.31 -9.40 -8.97
C SER A 271 0.28 -9.73 -7.88
N LYS A 272 0.65 -10.51 -6.85
CA LYS A 272 -0.23 -10.76 -5.70
C LYS A 272 -0.47 -9.51 -4.85
N MET A 273 0.54 -8.68 -4.63
CA MET A 273 0.40 -7.41 -3.90
C MET A 273 -0.47 -6.41 -4.66
N LEU A 274 -0.32 -6.34 -5.99
CA LEU A 274 -1.11 -5.47 -6.86
C LEU A 274 -2.61 -5.78 -6.80
N LYS A 275 -2.98 -7.05 -6.62
CA LYS A 275 -4.38 -7.44 -6.35
C LYS A 275 -4.91 -6.88 -5.02
N ARG A 276 -4.06 -6.78 -3.99
CA ARG A 276 -4.46 -6.25 -2.67
C ARG A 276 -4.71 -4.75 -2.73
N VAL A 277 -3.87 -4.01 -3.44
CA VAL A 277 -4.04 -2.56 -3.67
C VAL A 277 -5.08 -2.24 -4.75
N GLN A 278 -5.85 -3.24 -5.19
CA GLN A 278 -6.93 -3.10 -6.18
C GLN A 278 -6.47 -2.58 -7.55
N ALA A 279 -5.24 -2.88 -7.96
CA ALA A 279 -4.75 -2.57 -9.31
C ALA A 279 -5.49 -3.40 -10.36
N ILE A 280 -5.81 -2.77 -11.48
CA ILE A 280 -6.49 -3.43 -12.59
C ILE A 280 -5.45 -3.96 -13.57
N ASN A 281 -5.59 -5.24 -13.90
CA ASN A 281 -4.78 -5.89 -14.91
C ASN A 281 -5.51 -5.90 -16.26
N VAL A 282 -4.85 -5.39 -17.29
CA VAL A 282 -5.25 -5.51 -18.69
C VAL A 282 -4.07 -6.08 -19.47
N GLY A 283 -4.20 -7.32 -19.97
CA GLY A 283 -3.17 -7.92 -20.83
C GLY A 283 -1.80 -8.12 -20.17
N GLY A 284 -1.70 -8.15 -18.83
CA GLY A 284 -0.43 -8.23 -18.11
C GLY A 284 0.12 -6.89 -17.63
N GLU A 285 -0.47 -5.78 -18.07
CA GLU A 285 -0.16 -4.42 -17.64
C GLU A 285 -1.08 -3.98 -16.50
N TYR A 286 -0.54 -3.16 -15.59
CA TYR A 286 -1.27 -2.69 -14.40
C TYR A 286 -1.58 -1.20 -14.45
N TYR A 287 -2.75 -0.87 -13.92
CA TYR A 287 -3.31 0.47 -13.88
C TYR A 287 -3.98 0.71 -12.52
N ILE A 288 -3.85 1.94 -11.99
CA ILE A 288 -4.48 2.40 -10.75
C ILE A 288 -4.91 3.87 -10.95
N LEU A 289 -6.12 4.23 -10.51
CA LEU A 289 -6.54 5.62 -10.35
C LEU A 289 -5.76 6.24 -9.20
N SER A 290 -5.23 7.44 -9.44
CA SER A 290 -4.61 8.21 -8.38
C SER A 290 -5.63 8.55 -7.28
N ASP A 291 -5.15 8.64 -6.03
CA ASP A 291 -5.98 9.01 -4.89
C ASP A 291 -6.60 10.40 -5.04
N ALA A 292 -5.97 11.29 -5.82
CA ALA A 292 -6.52 12.60 -6.15
C ALA A 292 -7.85 12.48 -6.90
N ILE A 293 -7.92 11.59 -7.91
CA ILE A 293 -9.16 11.35 -8.66
C ILE A 293 -10.20 10.67 -7.78
N ARG A 294 -9.79 9.76 -6.89
CA ARG A 294 -10.72 9.07 -5.97
C ARG A 294 -11.38 10.05 -4.99
N LYS A 295 -10.66 11.06 -4.50
CA LYS A 295 -11.20 12.09 -3.60
C LYS A 295 -12.27 12.94 -4.27
N ASP A 296 -12.05 13.35 -5.52
CA ASP A 296 -12.96 14.23 -6.28
C ASP A 296 -13.59 13.50 -7.49
N LEU A 297 -14.06 12.26 -7.25
CA LEU A 297 -14.51 11.35 -8.31
C LEU A 297 -15.55 11.98 -9.25
N TYR A 298 -16.61 12.58 -8.71
CA TYR A 298 -17.70 13.11 -9.53
C TYR A 298 -17.32 14.37 -10.31
N SER A 299 -16.38 15.18 -9.81
CA SER A 299 -15.83 16.29 -10.58
C SER A 299 -15.01 15.78 -11.78
N TYR A 300 -14.21 14.73 -11.56
CA TYR A 300 -13.47 14.10 -12.66
C TYR A 300 -14.40 13.44 -13.68
N VAL A 301 -15.42 12.71 -13.22
CA VAL A 301 -16.45 12.11 -14.08
C VAL A 301 -17.16 13.19 -14.90
N ALA A 302 -17.52 14.32 -14.31
CA ALA A 302 -18.15 15.42 -15.04
C ALA A 302 -17.23 15.97 -16.14
N GLY A 303 -15.95 16.17 -15.83
CA GLY A 303 -14.94 16.56 -16.83
C GLY A 303 -14.82 15.56 -17.97
N PHE A 304 -14.84 14.25 -17.67
CA PHE A 304 -14.80 13.19 -18.67
C PHE A 304 -16.09 13.14 -19.50
N ILE A 305 -17.26 13.32 -18.88
CA ILE A 305 -18.54 13.36 -19.59
C ILE A 305 -18.56 14.52 -20.59
N ASP A 306 -18.04 15.69 -20.20
CA ASP A 306 -17.95 16.85 -21.07
C ASP A 306 -17.01 16.60 -22.28
N SER A 307 -15.87 15.93 -22.08
CA SER A 307 -14.90 15.66 -23.16
C SER A 307 -15.32 14.49 -24.06
N ASP A 308 -15.47 13.30 -23.48
CA ASP A 308 -15.57 12.01 -24.19
C ASP A 308 -16.84 11.24 -23.82
N GLY A 309 -17.83 11.94 -23.25
CA GLY A 309 -19.14 11.40 -22.92
C GLY A 309 -20.28 12.00 -23.74
N TYR A 310 -21.46 11.46 -23.46
CA TYR A 310 -22.70 11.89 -24.08
C TYR A 310 -23.83 11.90 -23.05
N ILE A 311 -24.68 12.91 -23.18
CA ILE A 311 -25.95 13.04 -22.47
C ILE A 311 -27.02 13.20 -23.55
N THR A 312 -27.87 12.19 -23.69
CA THR A 312 -28.84 12.14 -24.78
C THR A 312 -30.11 11.41 -24.40
N MET A 313 -31.08 11.43 -25.32
CA MET A 313 -32.34 10.73 -25.19
C MET A 313 -32.68 10.05 -26.52
N ASP A 314 -33.26 8.85 -26.45
CA ASP A 314 -33.71 8.14 -27.65
C ASP A 314 -35.12 8.56 -28.10
N SER A 315 -35.57 8.07 -29.25
CA SER A 315 -36.88 8.39 -29.83
C SER A 315 -38.07 7.88 -29.02
N LYS A 316 -37.85 7.02 -28.02
CA LYS A 316 -38.86 6.59 -27.03
C LYS A 316 -38.76 7.40 -25.73
N TYR A 317 -38.06 8.53 -25.79
CA TYR A 317 -37.79 9.43 -24.68
C TYR A 317 -37.00 8.76 -23.54
N ALA A 318 -36.28 7.66 -23.79
CA ALA A 318 -35.49 7.00 -22.74
C ALA A 318 -34.16 7.76 -22.55
N PRO A 319 -33.87 8.24 -21.33
CA PRO A 319 -32.64 8.98 -21.06
C PRO A 319 -31.42 8.06 -21.14
N ARG A 320 -30.31 8.58 -21.65
CA ARG A 320 -29.05 7.86 -21.82
C ARG A 320 -27.89 8.78 -21.49
N VAL A 321 -27.07 8.35 -20.54
CA VAL A 321 -25.78 8.98 -20.25
C VAL A 321 -24.71 7.92 -20.44
N GLY A 322 -23.57 8.30 -21.00
CA GLY A 322 -22.46 7.36 -21.09
C GLY A 322 -21.15 8.04 -21.39
N MET A 323 -20.08 7.28 -21.19
CA MET A 323 -18.70 7.68 -21.43
C MET A 323 -18.06 6.69 -22.40
N ILE A 324 -17.20 7.18 -23.28
CA ILE A 324 -16.51 6.37 -24.29
C ILE A 324 -15.00 6.54 -24.14
N ALA A 325 -14.26 5.45 -24.22
CA ALA A 325 -12.81 5.45 -24.20
C ALA A 325 -12.29 4.37 -25.16
N THR A 326 -11.08 4.54 -25.67
CA THR A 326 -10.47 3.62 -26.63
C THR A 326 -9.14 3.07 -26.11
N GLY A 327 -8.79 1.85 -26.54
CA GLY A 327 -7.52 1.21 -26.20
C GLY A 327 -7.45 0.66 -24.77
N ASP A 328 -6.34 -0.02 -24.46
CA ASP A 328 -6.18 -0.77 -23.20
C ASP A 328 -6.18 0.11 -21.96
N ARG A 329 -5.63 1.33 -22.06
CA ARG A 329 -5.73 2.32 -20.99
C ARG A 329 -7.19 2.72 -20.72
N GLY A 330 -7.99 2.92 -21.78
CA GLY A 330 -9.42 3.22 -21.66
C GLY A 330 -10.21 2.06 -21.05
N LYS A 331 -9.85 0.83 -21.41
CA LYS A 331 -10.40 -0.40 -20.81
C LYS A 331 -10.13 -0.48 -19.31
N ALA A 332 -8.88 -0.25 -18.91
CA ALA A 332 -8.48 -0.28 -17.51
C ALA A 332 -9.20 0.82 -16.72
N PHE A 333 -9.22 2.04 -17.28
CA PHE A 333 -9.89 3.18 -16.69
C PHE A 333 -11.38 2.90 -16.43
N PHE A 334 -12.15 2.41 -17.41
CA PHE A 334 -13.58 2.16 -17.18
C PHE A 334 -13.89 0.99 -16.25
N LYS A 335 -13.03 -0.05 -16.21
CA LYS A 335 -13.14 -1.07 -15.17
C LYS A 335 -12.98 -0.46 -13.77
N GLU A 336 -12.07 0.51 -13.61
CA GLU A 336 -11.90 1.18 -12.33
C GLU A 336 -13.07 2.09 -12.00
N MET A 337 -13.51 2.87 -12.98
CA MET A 337 -14.63 3.79 -12.82
C MET A 337 -15.93 3.06 -12.47
N GLU A 338 -16.21 1.92 -13.09
CA GLU A 338 -17.36 1.07 -12.72
C GLU A 338 -17.24 0.59 -11.27
N ASN A 339 -16.06 0.12 -10.84
CA ASN A 339 -15.82 -0.32 -9.46
C ASN A 339 -16.00 0.81 -8.43
N GLN A 340 -15.59 2.03 -8.76
CA GLN A 340 -15.70 3.19 -7.88
C GLN A 340 -17.13 3.75 -7.83
N LEU A 341 -17.78 3.89 -8.99
CA LEU A 341 -19.13 4.45 -9.08
C LEU A 341 -20.21 3.46 -8.61
N LYS A 342 -20.00 2.16 -8.81
CA LYS A 342 -20.95 1.08 -8.51
C LYS A 342 -22.34 1.26 -9.16
N ILE A 343 -22.37 1.98 -10.28
CA ILE A 343 -23.56 2.25 -11.09
C ILE A 343 -23.19 2.17 -12.57
N GLY A 344 -24.20 1.94 -13.42
CA GLY A 344 -24.00 1.81 -14.87
C GLY A 344 -23.68 0.39 -15.34
N ARG A 345 -23.47 0.23 -16.65
CA ARG A 345 -23.16 -1.03 -17.32
C ARG A 345 -21.93 -0.85 -18.20
N LEU A 346 -20.88 -1.60 -17.87
CA LEU A 346 -19.65 -1.62 -18.62
C LEU A 346 -19.75 -2.52 -19.87
N HIS A 347 -19.36 -1.98 -21.01
CA HIS A 347 -19.22 -2.70 -22.26
C HIS A 347 -17.78 -2.56 -22.75
N LEU A 348 -17.07 -3.69 -22.89
CA LEU A 348 -15.67 -3.71 -23.28
C LEU A 348 -15.48 -4.30 -24.67
N ASP A 349 -14.38 -3.96 -25.32
CA ASP A 349 -13.90 -4.55 -26.57
C ASP A 349 -14.94 -4.47 -27.70
N GLN A 350 -15.76 -3.41 -27.72
CA GLN A 350 -16.71 -3.19 -28.79
C GLN A 350 -15.98 -2.79 -30.06
N LYS A 351 -16.15 -3.56 -31.13
CA LYS A 351 -15.64 -3.21 -32.46
C LYS A 351 -16.63 -2.24 -33.11
N VAL A 352 -16.18 -1.02 -33.38
CA VAL A 352 -17.01 0.02 -34.00
C VAL A 352 -16.24 0.69 -35.14
N GLY A 353 -16.85 0.71 -36.33
CA GLY A 353 -16.29 1.32 -37.54
C GLY A 353 -15.28 0.44 -38.30
N GLU A 354 -14.83 0.93 -39.45
CA GLU A 354 -13.92 0.22 -40.37
C GLU A 354 -12.50 0.03 -39.80
N ASN A 355 -12.08 0.88 -38.85
CA ASN A 355 -10.72 0.90 -38.31
C ASN A 355 -10.45 -0.12 -37.17
N ASN A 356 -11.40 -0.99 -36.83
CA ASN A 356 -11.26 -2.10 -35.88
C ASN A 356 -10.69 -1.74 -34.48
N ARG A 357 -10.67 -0.46 -34.09
CA ARG A 357 -10.20 -0.02 -32.77
C ARG A 357 -11.22 -0.46 -31.70
N SER A 358 -10.73 -1.06 -30.62
CA SER A 358 -11.56 -1.42 -29.47
C SER A 358 -12.09 -0.16 -28.80
N GLN A 359 -13.42 -0.06 -28.73
CA GLN A 359 -14.14 0.94 -27.95
C GLN A 359 -14.64 0.30 -26.65
N HIS A 360 -14.52 1.05 -25.57
CA HIS A 360 -15.05 0.72 -24.26
C HIS A 360 -16.09 1.77 -23.93
N ARG A 361 -17.20 1.35 -23.31
CA ARG A 361 -18.30 2.25 -22.94
C ARG A 361 -18.78 1.95 -21.55
N LEU A 362 -18.90 2.98 -20.72
CA LEU A 362 -19.62 2.91 -19.47
C LEU A 362 -20.96 3.64 -19.65
N ASN A 363 -22.05 2.87 -19.74
CA ASN A 363 -23.37 3.39 -20.07
C ASN A 363 -24.31 3.33 -18.87
N PHE A 364 -25.09 4.39 -18.67
CA PHE A 364 -26.10 4.50 -17.63
C PHE A 364 -27.48 4.52 -18.30
N TYR A 365 -28.27 3.48 -18.05
CA TYR A 365 -29.59 3.28 -18.67
C TYR A 365 -30.75 3.39 -17.67
N SER A 366 -30.53 2.99 -16.42
CA SER A 366 -31.59 3.03 -15.43
C SER A 366 -31.81 4.48 -14.99
N GLN A 367 -33.07 4.90 -14.84
CA GLN A 367 -33.40 6.25 -14.38
C GLN A 367 -32.78 6.55 -13.01
N GLY A 368 -32.74 5.54 -12.12
CA GLY A 368 -32.11 5.65 -10.80
C GLY A 368 -30.60 5.88 -10.87
N ASP A 369 -29.88 5.14 -11.71
CA ASP A 369 -28.43 5.34 -11.88
C ASP A 369 -28.11 6.70 -12.52
N ILE A 370 -28.90 7.09 -13.54
CA ILE A 370 -28.74 8.37 -14.21
C ILE A 370 -28.98 9.52 -13.23
N SER A 371 -30.03 9.45 -12.40
CA SER A 371 -30.30 10.49 -11.39
C SER A 371 -29.16 10.58 -10.39
N LYS A 372 -28.74 9.45 -9.78
CA LYS A 372 -27.61 9.39 -8.85
C LYS A 372 -26.31 9.95 -9.44
N LEU A 373 -26.07 9.72 -10.72
CA LEU A 373 -24.90 10.24 -11.43
C LEU A 373 -25.03 11.75 -11.67
N LEU A 374 -26.16 12.20 -12.21
CA LEU A 374 -26.37 13.58 -12.61
C LEU A 374 -26.46 14.53 -11.41
N ASP A 375 -27.09 14.11 -10.30
CA ASP A 375 -27.19 14.90 -9.07
C ASP A 375 -25.81 15.34 -8.57
N LYS A 376 -24.81 14.48 -8.74
CA LYS A 376 -23.43 14.73 -8.30
C LYS A 376 -22.53 15.32 -9.38
N THR A 377 -22.83 15.11 -10.66
CA THR A 377 -21.98 15.60 -11.76
C THR A 377 -22.42 16.97 -12.28
N ILE A 378 -23.71 17.31 -12.28
CA ILE A 378 -24.24 18.61 -12.78
C ILE A 378 -23.59 19.84 -12.15
N PRO A 379 -23.24 19.88 -10.85
CA PRO A 379 -22.52 21.02 -10.27
C PRO A 379 -21.15 21.27 -10.94
N HIS A 380 -20.54 20.22 -11.47
CA HIS A 380 -19.20 20.24 -12.06
C HIS A 380 -19.20 20.25 -13.60
N LEU A 381 -20.32 19.88 -14.24
CA LEU A 381 -20.49 19.94 -15.70
C LEU A 381 -20.42 21.39 -16.19
N ARG A 382 -19.78 21.58 -17.34
CA ARG A 382 -19.67 22.85 -18.04
C ARG A 382 -20.39 22.78 -19.38
N MET A 383 -19.97 21.88 -20.28
CA MET A 383 -20.46 21.84 -21.66
C MET A 383 -21.81 21.15 -21.79
N LYS A 384 -22.02 20.06 -21.05
CA LYS A 384 -23.22 19.22 -21.14
C LYS A 384 -24.22 19.45 -20.00
N LYS A 385 -24.06 20.57 -19.27
CA LYS A 385 -24.84 20.87 -18.05
C LYS A 385 -26.33 20.99 -18.33
N GLU A 386 -26.71 21.68 -19.41
CA GLU A 386 -28.12 21.90 -19.76
C GLU A 386 -28.80 20.60 -20.19
N GLN A 387 -28.11 19.75 -20.96
CA GLN A 387 -28.58 18.41 -21.29
C GLN A 387 -28.82 17.57 -20.03
N GLY A 388 -27.94 17.69 -19.03
CA GLY A 388 -28.08 16.99 -17.74
C GLY A 388 -29.36 17.40 -17.01
N LYS A 389 -29.63 18.71 -16.89
CA LYS A 389 -30.86 19.22 -16.26
C LYS A 389 -32.13 18.77 -17.00
N LEU A 390 -32.10 18.81 -18.33
CA LEU A 390 -33.21 18.37 -19.17
C LEU A 390 -33.50 16.87 -18.99
N ILE A 391 -32.46 16.04 -18.84
CA ILE A 391 -32.64 14.61 -18.52
C ILE A 391 -33.25 14.42 -17.13
N GLN A 392 -32.81 15.16 -16.11
CA GLN A 392 -33.44 15.10 -14.79
C GLN A 392 -34.92 15.48 -14.86
N GLU A 393 -35.26 16.54 -15.60
CA GLU A 393 -36.66 16.94 -15.83
C GLU A 393 -37.45 15.80 -16.48
N ALA A 394 -36.93 15.18 -17.54
CA ALA A 394 -37.58 14.05 -18.21
C ALA A 394 -37.75 12.82 -17.30
N ILE A 395 -36.77 12.52 -16.43
CA ILE A 395 -36.87 11.43 -15.46
C ILE A 395 -37.98 11.71 -14.46
N MET A 396 -38.04 12.92 -13.90
CA MET A 396 -39.05 13.33 -12.93
C MET A 396 -40.47 13.25 -13.52
N ILE A 397 -40.65 13.72 -14.77
CA ILE A 397 -41.93 13.59 -15.48
C ILE A 397 -42.33 12.12 -15.59
N LYS A 398 -41.40 11.25 -16.00
CA LYS A 398 -41.69 9.82 -16.18
C LYS A 398 -41.97 9.08 -14.89
N GLN A 399 -41.42 9.52 -13.76
CA GLN A 399 -41.59 8.86 -12.47
C GLN A 399 -42.87 9.31 -11.76
N ASN A 400 -43.09 10.63 -11.70
CA ASN A 400 -44.09 11.20 -10.79
C ASN A 400 -45.27 11.85 -11.51
N PHE A 401 -45.10 12.24 -12.78
CA PHE A 401 -46.09 13.05 -13.52
C PHE A 401 -46.52 12.39 -14.83
N SER A 402 -46.33 11.08 -15.01
CA SER A 402 -46.57 10.41 -16.29
C SER A 402 -48.04 10.42 -16.73
N LYS A 403 -48.97 10.71 -15.82
CA LYS A 403 -50.42 10.74 -16.05
C LYS A 403 -50.94 12.15 -16.37
N GLU A 404 -50.12 13.17 -16.25
CA GLU A 404 -50.51 14.55 -16.52
C GLU A 404 -50.66 14.80 -18.03
N ASP A 405 -51.65 15.59 -18.44
CA ASP A 405 -51.93 15.86 -19.86
C ASP A 405 -50.76 16.54 -20.59
N TRP A 406 -49.97 17.34 -19.85
CA TRP A 406 -48.81 18.06 -20.37
C TRP A 406 -47.54 17.20 -20.41
N ALA A 407 -47.50 16.02 -19.79
CA ALA A 407 -46.29 15.22 -19.63
C ALA A 407 -45.71 14.75 -20.97
N LYS A 408 -46.55 14.21 -21.85
CA LYS A 408 -46.12 13.70 -23.15
C LYS A 408 -45.65 14.83 -24.10
N PRO A 409 -46.42 15.93 -24.27
CA PRO A 409 -45.93 17.10 -25.01
C PRO A 409 -44.60 17.64 -24.46
N ARG A 410 -44.45 17.72 -23.14
CA ARG A 410 -43.22 18.21 -22.52
C ARG A 410 -42.02 17.29 -22.77
N LEU A 411 -42.21 15.97 -22.77
CA LEU A 411 -41.15 15.01 -23.11
C LEU A 411 -40.69 15.15 -24.56
N GLU A 412 -41.60 15.46 -25.48
CA GLU A 412 -41.29 15.78 -26.89
C GLU A 412 -40.47 17.07 -27.01
N GLU A 413 -40.81 18.11 -26.26
CA GLU A 413 -40.04 19.35 -26.20
C GLU A 413 -38.63 19.10 -25.64
N ILE A 414 -38.52 18.38 -24.51
CA ILE A 414 -37.24 18.03 -23.90
C ILE A 414 -36.37 17.23 -24.87
N PHE A 415 -36.96 16.30 -25.63
CA PHE A 415 -36.24 15.57 -26.68
C PHE A 415 -35.64 16.51 -27.72
N LYS A 416 -36.43 17.45 -28.24
CA LYS A 416 -35.96 18.44 -29.21
C LYS A 416 -34.88 19.34 -28.61
N LEU A 417 -35.03 19.78 -27.37
CA LEU A 417 -34.03 20.59 -26.66
C LEU A 417 -32.69 19.84 -26.50
N ILE A 418 -32.71 18.57 -26.10
CA ILE A 418 -31.49 17.75 -25.98
C ILE A 418 -30.83 17.54 -27.35
N LYS A 419 -31.61 17.35 -28.42
CA LYS A 419 -31.08 17.25 -29.79
C LYS A 419 -30.48 18.57 -30.26
N TRP A 420 -31.15 19.68 -30.00
CA TRP A 420 -30.63 21.02 -30.26
C TRP A 420 -29.28 21.23 -29.56
N GLU A 421 -29.20 21.05 -28.24
CA GLU A 421 -27.95 21.27 -27.50
C GLU A 421 -26.78 20.40 -27.98
N ASN A 422 -27.06 19.19 -28.48
CA ASN A 422 -26.02 18.29 -28.99
C ASN A 422 -25.56 18.64 -30.43
N TRP A 423 -26.39 19.32 -31.23
CA TRP A 423 -26.16 19.53 -32.66
C TRP A 423 -26.17 21.01 -33.10
N LYS A 424 -26.41 21.96 -32.19
CA LYS A 424 -26.43 23.42 -32.46
C LYS A 424 -25.10 23.95 -33.00
N ASP A 425 -23.99 23.30 -32.68
CA ASP A 425 -22.65 23.68 -33.15
C ASP A 425 -22.10 22.74 -34.24
N ALA A 426 -22.84 21.70 -34.61
CA ALA A 426 -22.41 20.76 -35.64
C ALA A 426 -22.41 21.42 -37.02
N ALA A 427 -21.37 21.16 -37.83
CA ALA A 427 -21.27 21.65 -39.20
C ALA A 427 -22.38 21.08 -40.10
N ASN A 428 -22.79 19.83 -39.84
CA ASN A 428 -23.90 19.18 -40.53
C ASN A 428 -25.15 19.20 -39.64
N LYS A 429 -26.24 19.81 -40.14
CA LYS A 429 -27.53 19.95 -39.44
C LYS A 429 -28.55 18.84 -39.75
N VAL A 430 -28.16 17.76 -40.43
CA VAL A 430 -29.05 16.63 -40.80
C VAL A 430 -29.87 16.11 -39.62
N GLU A 431 -29.27 15.98 -38.43
CA GLU A 431 -30.01 15.50 -37.25
C GLU A 431 -31.07 16.50 -36.75
N LEU A 432 -30.89 17.81 -36.91
CA LEU A 432 -31.93 18.80 -36.58
C LEU A 432 -33.08 18.76 -37.59
N GLN A 433 -32.76 18.61 -38.87
CA GLN A 433 -33.75 18.48 -39.95
C GLN A 433 -34.61 17.22 -39.77
N LYS A 434 -33.99 16.10 -39.40
CA LYS A 434 -34.65 14.81 -39.16
C LYS A 434 -35.77 14.88 -38.12
N TYR A 435 -35.64 15.73 -37.10
CA TYR A 435 -36.65 15.90 -36.05
C TYR A 435 -37.44 17.21 -36.16
N ASN A 436 -37.33 17.90 -37.30
CA ASN A 436 -37.98 19.19 -37.56
C ASN A 436 -37.79 20.21 -36.42
N ILE A 437 -36.52 20.41 -36.03
CA ILE A 437 -36.15 21.34 -34.95
C ILE A 437 -35.81 22.70 -35.56
N GLN A 438 -36.64 23.70 -35.27
CA GLN A 438 -36.44 25.09 -35.68
C GLN A 438 -35.93 25.92 -34.49
N GLU A 439 -35.01 26.86 -34.76
CA GLU A 439 -34.38 27.69 -33.72
C GLU A 439 -35.39 28.58 -32.98
N GLU A 440 -36.39 29.10 -33.69
CA GLU A 440 -37.46 29.96 -33.15
C GLU A 440 -38.31 29.28 -32.07
N ASP A 441 -38.45 27.94 -32.14
CA ASP A 441 -39.23 27.18 -31.17
C ASP A 441 -38.43 26.81 -29.92
N ILE A 442 -37.09 26.86 -29.98
CA ILE A 442 -36.23 26.47 -28.86
C ILE A 442 -36.45 27.37 -27.64
N ILE A 443 -36.64 28.68 -27.86
CA ILE A 443 -36.90 29.63 -26.77
C ILE A 443 -38.22 29.28 -26.08
N LYS A 444 -39.28 29.03 -26.85
CA LYS A 444 -40.60 28.61 -26.32
C LYS A 444 -40.50 27.32 -25.52
N TYR A 445 -39.76 26.33 -26.03
CA TYR A 445 -39.54 25.07 -25.32
C TYR A 445 -38.74 25.26 -24.02
N ARG A 446 -37.78 26.19 -23.96
CA ARG A 446 -37.05 26.49 -22.72
C ARG A 446 -37.93 27.16 -21.68
N GLU A 447 -38.78 28.09 -22.11
CA GLU A 447 -39.71 28.81 -21.22
C GLU A 447 -40.81 27.90 -20.63
N ASN A 448 -41.22 26.85 -21.35
CA ASN A 448 -42.20 25.86 -20.87
C ASN A 448 -41.61 24.84 -19.86
N SER A 449 -40.51 25.15 -19.17
CA SER A 449 -39.95 24.25 -18.16
C SER A 449 -40.91 24.06 -16.98
N ARG A 450 -41.12 22.79 -16.61
CA ARG A 450 -41.97 22.40 -15.48
C ARG A 450 -41.18 22.06 -14.23
N TRP A 451 -39.87 22.24 -14.26
CA TRP A 451 -38.97 21.86 -13.18
C TRP A 451 -39.32 22.51 -11.83
N ALA A 452 -39.60 23.82 -11.81
CA ALA A 452 -39.95 24.52 -10.56
C ALA A 452 -41.28 24.02 -9.97
N TYR A 453 -42.28 23.81 -10.82
CA TYR A 453 -43.58 23.26 -10.42
C TYR A 453 -43.43 21.84 -9.85
N MET A 454 -42.73 20.96 -10.57
CA MET A 454 -42.57 19.57 -10.15
C MET A 454 -41.81 19.46 -8.83
N ASN A 455 -40.76 20.27 -8.61
CA ASN A 455 -40.04 20.28 -7.33
C ASN A 455 -40.90 20.77 -6.17
N ALA A 456 -41.74 21.78 -6.38
CA ALA A 456 -42.65 22.24 -5.33
C ALA A 456 -43.63 21.14 -4.91
N VAL A 457 -44.20 20.42 -5.88
CA VAL A 457 -45.13 19.31 -5.62
C VAL A 457 -44.43 18.10 -4.97
N ASP A 458 -43.23 17.75 -5.43
CA ASP A 458 -42.45 16.61 -4.91
C ASP A 458 -41.87 16.86 -3.50
N THR A 459 -41.72 18.12 -3.09
CA THR A 459 -41.30 18.46 -1.72
C THR A 459 -42.45 18.25 -0.75
N ILE A 460 -43.67 18.65 -1.14
CA ILE A 460 -44.89 18.49 -0.32
C ILE A 460 -45.18 17.00 -0.09
N SER A 461 -45.04 16.16 -1.12
CA SER A 461 -45.30 14.71 -1.01
C SER A 461 -44.26 13.91 -0.20
N LYS A 462 -43.15 14.52 0.21
CA LYS A 462 -42.11 13.90 1.06
C LYS A 462 -42.20 14.28 2.53
N GLU A 463 -42.98 15.31 2.86
CA GLU A 463 -43.22 15.75 4.24
C GLU A 463 -44.46 15.08 4.88
N GLU A 464 -45.30 14.42 4.06
CA GLU A 464 -46.33 13.45 4.47
C GLU A 464 -45.77 12.02 4.49
#